data_AF-A0A7S2PFB6-F1
#
_entry.id   AF-A0A7S2PFB6-F1
#
_cell.length_a   1.000
_cell.length_b   1.000
_cell.length_c   1.000
_cell.angle_alpha   90.00
_cell.angle_beta   90.00
_cell.angle_gamma   90.00
#
_symmetry.space_group_name_H-M   'P 1'
#
loop_
_entity.id
_entity.type
_entity.pdbx_description
1 polymer ?
#
loop_
_entity_poly.entity_id
_entity_poly.type
_entity_poly.pdbx_seq_one_letter_code
_entity_poly.pdbx_strand_id
1 'polypeptide(L)'
;LGYPSQRDFEKLLTNNYFTNSPVTVDDARRALRVYGPLPALLRGKSKHTTPAVVPNTKIPLLPEYIFQEHKEVSLAVDFFSINGNIFLHLKSNKIHYRTNFPVKNRSKSTMLPLIDQTITIYNRRGFAVHELKGDNEFECVIPDLSPIHVNLLGANEHVPEIENSIKILKERMRCLFNDLPFTSVPRLMVVAGLEFVTESLNNIPASDGISSSLSPVAYSRQPTWCK
;
A
#
# COMPACT_ATOMS: atom_id res chain seq x y z
N LEU A 1 17.83 -15.43 28.68
CA LEU A 1 16.78 -14.59 29.33
C LEU A 1 15.81 -13.91 28.35
N GLY A 2 15.91 -14.13 27.03
CA GLY A 2 14.91 -13.59 26.08
C GLY A 2 14.83 -12.06 26.06
N TYR A 3 15.98 -11.38 26.00
CA TYR A 3 16.08 -9.90 26.01
C TYR A 3 15.25 -9.26 27.14
N PRO A 4 15.56 -9.47 28.43
CA PRO A 4 14.82 -8.83 29.54
C PRO A 4 15.02 -7.31 29.51
N SER A 5 14.09 -6.53 30.10
CA SER A 5 14.37 -5.10 30.29
C SER A 5 15.54 -4.95 31.27
N GLN A 6 16.25 -3.82 31.23
CA GLN A 6 17.34 -3.58 32.19
C GLN A 6 16.83 -3.68 33.63
N ARG A 7 15.63 -3.15 33.90
CA ARG A 7 15.00 -3.23 35.22
C ARG A 7 14.77 -4.67 35.66
N ASP A 8 14.31 -5.53 34.76
CA ASP A 8 14.08 -6.95 35.09
C ASP A 8 15.40 -7.70 35.27
N PHE A 9 16.41 -7.35 34.49
CA PHE A 9 17.75 -7.91 34.64
C PHE A 9 18.40 -7.53 35.97
N GLU A 10 18.33 -6.26 36.38
CA GLU A 10 18.80 -5.79 37.69
C GLU A 10 18.05 -6.50 38.85
N LYS A 11 16.74 -6.71 38.72
CA LYS A 11 15.96 -7.47 39.72
C LYS A 11 16.42 -8.93 39.84
N LEU A 12 16.69 -9.60 38.71
CA LEU A 12 17.17 -10.99 38.71
C LEU A 12 18.55 -11.11 39.38
N LEU A 13 19.43 -10.15 39.14
CA LEU A 13 20.74 -10.08 39.81
C LEU A 13 20.62 -9.77 41.31
N THR A 14 19.73 -8.84 41.69
CA THR A 14 19.48 -8.46 43.09
C THR A 14 18.93 -9.64 43.90
N ASN A 15 18.02 -10.41 43.30
CA ASN A 15 17.40 -11.58 43.93
C ASN A 15 18.27 -12.85 43.82
N ASN A 16 19.52 -12.73 43.37
CA ASN A 16 20.50 -13.81 43.22
C ASN A 16 19.95 -15.06 42.49
N TYR A 17 19.16 -14.85 41.43
CA TYR A 17 18.57 -15.94 40.64
C TYR A 17 19.61 -16.75 39.86
N PHE A 18 20.83 -16.23 39.69
CA PHE A 18 21.94 -16.91 39.02
C PHE A 18 22.99 -17.33 40.03
N THR A 19 22.86 -18.56 40.53
CA THR A 19 23.86 -19.15 41.44
C THR A 19 25.24 -19.15 40.78
N ASN A 20 26.28 -18.72 41.51
CA ASN A 20 27.68 -18.63 41.06
C ASN A 20 27.96 -17.67 39.89
N SER A 21 27.14 -16.64 39.69
CA SER A 21 27.47 -15.56 38.74
C SER A 21 28.35 -14.48 39.40
N PRO A 22 29.51 -14.11 38.82
CA PRO A 22 30.32 -13.00 39.32
C PRO A 22 29.76 -11.62 38.93
N VAL A 23 28.70 -11.59 38.11
CA VAL A 23 28.12 -10.36 37.56
C VAL A 23 27.25 -9.67 38.60
N THR A 24 27.57 -8.43 38.94
CA THR A 24 26.81 -7.61 39.88
C THR A 24 25.83 -6.67 39.18
N VAL A 25 24.89 -6.10 39.95
CA VAL A 25 23.98 -5.04 39.46
C VAL A 25 24.76 -3.83 38.93
N ASP A 26 25.88 -3.49 39.58
CA ASP A 26 26.74 -2.39 39.14
C ASP A 26 27.45 -2.69 37.82
N ASP A 27 27.81 -3.95 37.56
CA ASP A 27 28.33 -4.38 36.26
C ASP A 27 27.27 -4.21 35.16
N ALA A 28 26.01 -4.57 35.44
CA ALA A 28 24.91 -4.38 34.49
C ALA A 28 24.68 -2.89 34.16
N ARG A 29 24.74 -2.01 35.16
CA ARG A 29 24.61 -0.56 34.97
C ARG A 29 25.79 0.04 34.22
N ARG A 30 27.01 -0.39 34.55
CA ARG A 30 28.23 0.02 33.83
C ARG A 30 28.18 -0.41 32.37
N ALA A 31 27.76 -1.64 32.09
CA ALA A 31 27.63 -2.15 30.73
C ALA A 31 26.66 -1.28 29.90
N LEU A 32 25.51 -0.89 30.46
CA LEU A 32 24.61 0.03 29.78
C LEU A 32 25.26 1.40 29.53
N ARG A 33 26.01 1.93 30.50
CA ARG A 33 26.65 3.24 30.36
C ARG A 33 27.74 3.25 29.29
N VAL A 34 28.50 2.16 29.18
CA VAL A 34 29.63 2.02 28.25
C VAL A 34 29.16 1.67 26.84
N TYR A 35 28.25 0.69 26.72
CA TYR A 35 27.84 0.15 25.42
C TYR A 35 26.49 0.69 24.93
N GLY A 36 25.75 1.41 25.77
CA GLY A 36 24.39 1.85 25.48
C GLY A 36 23.35 0.73 25.57
N PRO A 37 22.07 1.07 25.38
CA PRO A 37 21.00 0.08 25.29
C PRO A 37 21.17 -0.81 24.05
N LEU A 38 20.97 -2.13 24.22
CA LEU A 38 21.06 -3.09 23.13
C LEU A 38 20.11 -2.68 21.97
N PRO A 39 20.59 -2.55 20.72
CA PRO A 39 19.76 -2.18 19.58
C PRO A 39 18.54 -3.10 19.38
N ALA A 40 18.68 -4.39 19.70
CA ALA A 40 17.59 -5.36 19.66
C ALA A 40 16.48 -5.07 20.70
N LEU A 41 16.84 -4.59 21.90
CA LEU A 41 15.86 -4.17 22.91
C LEU A 41 15.13 -2.90 22.48
N LEU A 42 15.85 -1.93 21.90
CA LEU A 42 15.23 -0.70 21.39
C LEU A 42 14.25 -0.97 20.24
N ARG A 43 14.58 -1.90 19.34
CA ARG A 43 13.73 -2.26 18.20
C ARG A 43 12.55 -3.16 18.58
N GLY A 44 12.73 -4.05 19.55
CA GLY A 44 11.71 -5.03 19.96
C GLY A 44 10.84 -4.64 21.14
N LYS A 45 11.27 -3.68 21.97
CA LYS A 45 10.54 -3.23 23.17
C LYS A 45 10.20 -1.75 23.18
N SER A 46 10.50 -1.02 22.10
CA SER A 46 9.88 0.28 21.88
C SER A 46 8.37 0.09 21.96
N LYS A 47 7.74 0.70 22.97
CA LYS A 47 6.29 0.78 22.99
C LYS A 47 5.89 1.65 21.82
N HIS A 48 4.99 1.15 20.99
CA HIS A 48 4.26 1.97 20.03
C HIS A 48 3.71 3.17 20.82
N THR A 49 4.17 4.38 20.52
CA THR A 49 3.54 5.60 21.02
C THR A 49 2.09 5.51 20.58
N THR A 50 1.15 5.44 21.52
CA THR A 50 -0.27 5.52 21.18
C THR A 50 -0.44 6.75 20.30
N PRO A 51 -0.90 6.59 19.05
CA PRO A 51 -1.09 7.72 18.18
C PRO A 51 -2.05 8.65 18.90
N ALA A 52 -1.76 9.95 18.88
CA ALA A 52 -2.70 10.94 19.37
C ALA A 52 -4.07 10.60 18.78
N VAL A 53 -5.13 10.67 19.60
CA VAL A 53 -6.51 10.44 19.17
C VAL A 53 -6.67 11.10 17.82
N VAL A 54 -6.91 10.28 16.78
CA VAL A 54 -7.02 10.77 15.41
C VAL A 54 -8.07 11.87 15.47
N PRO A 55 -7.71 13.17 15.29
CA PRO A 55 -8.72 14.20 15.25
C PRO A 55 -9.72 13.76 14.20
N ASN A 56 -11.00 14.06 14.42
CA ASN A 56 -12.06 13.65 13.50
C ASN A 56 -11.78 14.34 12.14
N THR A 57 -10.93 13.72 11.32
CA THR A 57 -10.38 14.32 10.11
C THR A 57 -11.53 14.31 9.15
N LYS A 58 -12.24 15.44 9.10
CA LYS A 58 -13.21 15.71 8.06
C LYS A 58 -12.45 15.55 6.76
N ILE A 59 -12.67 14.44 6.06
CA ILE A 59 -12.12 14.26 4.72
C ILE A 59 -12.63 15.47 3.94
N PRO A 60 -11.74 16.29 3.38
CA PRO A 60 -12.16 17.52 2.74
C PRO A 60 -13.18 17.18 1.67
N LEU A 61 -14.27 17.96 1.65
CA LEU A 61 -15.20 17.93 0.54
C LEU A 61 -14.38 18.22 -0.72
N LEU A 62 -14.50 17.34 -1.71
CA LEU A 62 -13.89 17.58 -3.02
C LEU A 62 -14.45 18.91 -3.54
N PRO A 63 -13.60 19.85 -3.97
CA PRO A 63 -14.06 21.07 -4.61
C PRO A 63 -15.03 20.76 -5.76
N GLU A 64 -16.12 21.54 -5.86
CA GLU A 64 -17.19 21.32 -6.85
C GLU A 64 -16.68 21.31 -8.29
N TYR A 65 -15.69 22.15 -8.62
CA TYR A 65 -15.10 22.23 -9.96
C TYR A 65 -14.54 20.88 -10.44
N ILE A 66 -14.04 20.04 -9.53
CA ILE A 66 -13.51 18.72 -9.86
C ILE A 66 -14.62 17.79 -10.33
N PHE A 67 -15.79 17.84 -9.69
CA PHE A 67 -16.93 17.04 -10.12
C PHE A 67 -17.49 17.53 -11.45
N GLN A 68 -17.45 18.83 -11.72
CA GLN A 68 -17.93 19.39 -12.98
C GLN A 68 -17.02 19.03 -14.16
N GLU A 69 -15.70 19.07 -13.98
CA GLU A 69 -14.73 18.87 -15.06
C GLU A 69 -14.24 17.42 -15.22
N HIS A 70 -14.34 16.61 -14.15
CA HIS A 70 -13.78 15.26 -14.10
C HIS A 70 -14.76 14.21 -13.59
N LYS A 71 -16.06 14.41 -13.81
CA LYS A 71 -17.11 13.44 -13.46
C LYS A 71 -16.86 12.07 -14.10
N GLU A 72 -16.40 12.06 -15.34
CA GLU A 72 -16.15 10.87 -16.13
C GLU A 72 -14.70 10.40 -15.99
N VAL A 73 -14.54 9.12 -15.64
CA VAL A 73 -13.25 8.49 -15.39
C VAL A 73 -12.99 7.40 -16.42
N SER A 74 -11.84 7.48 -17.08
CA SER A 74 -11.27 6.36 -17.85
C SER A 74 -10.28 5.60 -16.97
N LEU A 75 -10.43 4.28 -16.93
CA LEU A 75 -9.51 3.37 -16.25
C LEU A 75 -8.66 2.62 -17.28
N ALA A 76 -7.40 2.43 -16.96
CA ALA A 76 -6.54 1.46 -17.62
C ALA A 76 -6.39 0.23 -16.72
N VAL A 77 -6.30 -0.96 -17.32
CA VAL A 77 -6.12 -2.23 -16.64
C VAL A 77 -5.05 -3.08 -17.32
N ASP A 78 -4.21 -3.75 -16.53
CA ASP A 78 -3.13 -4.62 -17.00
C ASP A 78 -2.73 -5.65 -15.93
N PHE A 79 -2.23 -6.80 -16.35
CA PHE A 79 -1.65 -7.80 -15.47
C PHE A 79 -0.13 -7.73 -15.47
N PHE A 80 0.46 -7.74 -14.28
CA PHE A 80 1.91 -7.77 -14.13
C PHE A 80 2.36 -8.76 -13.07
N SER A 81 3.63 -9.15 -13.13
CA SER A 81 4.23 -10.07 -12.15
C SER A 81 5.40 -9.45 -11.40
N ILE A 82 5.50 -9.79 -10.10
CA ILE A 82 6.65 -9.52 -9.23
C ILE A 82 7.01 -10.82 -8.52
N ASN A 83 8.25 -11.28 -8.65
CA ASN A 83 8.76 -12.50 -8.01
C ASN A 83 7.84 -13.72 -8.25
N GLY A 84 7.31 -13.87 -9.46
CA GLY A 84 6.39 -14.96 -9.83
C GLY A 84 4.94 -14.81 -9.35
N ASN A 85 4.62 -13.76 -8.58
CA ASN A 85 3.25 -13.46 -8.15
C ASN A 85 2.58 -12.54 -9.18
N ILE A 86 1.37 -12.89 -9.61
CA ILE A 86 0.61 -12.14 -10.59
C ILE A 86 -0.33 -11.16 -9.87
N PHE A 87 -0.42 -9.95 -10.39
CA PHE A 87 -1.28 -8.89 -9.89
C PHE A 87 -2.09 -8.27 -11.03
N LEU A 88 -3.32 -7.90 -10.72
CA LEU A 88 -4.16 -7.06 -11.56
C LEU A 88 -3.97 -5.60 -11.13
N HIS A 89 -3.47 -4.76 -12.03
CA HIS A 89 -3.30 -3.34 -11.82
C HIS A 89 -4.44 -2.56 -12.48
N LEU A 90 -5.01 -1.60 -11.77
CA LEU A 90 -5.89 -0.59 -12.35
C LEU A 90 -5.38 0.80 -12.04
N LYS A 91 -5.44 1.70 -13.01
CA LYS A 91 -5.08 3.11 -12.83
C LYS A 91 -6.07 4.00 -13.58
N SER A 92 -6.57 5.03 -12.91
CA SER A 92 -7.29 6.12 -13.60
C SER A 92 -6.34 7.05 -14.34
N ASN A 93 -6.67 7.44 -15.57
CA ASN A 93 -5.79 8.29 -16.37
C ASN A 93 -5.58 9.69 -15.77
N LYS A 94 -6.66 10.43 -15.45
CA LYS A 94 -6.59 11.81 -14.93
C LYS A 94 -6.44 11.92 -13.41
N ILE A 95 -7.07 11.03 -12.65
CA ILE A 95 -7.03 11.03 -11.18
C ILE A 95 -5.73 10.40 -10.66
N HIS A 96 -5.05 9.57 -11.47
CA HIS A 96 -3.87 8.78 -11.10
C HIS A 96 -4.06 7.86 -9.88
N TYR A 97 -5.28 7.56 -9.47
CA TYR A 97 -5.53 6.59 -8.40
C TYR A 97 -5.26 5.17 -8.90
N ARG A 98 -4.48 4.44 -8.10
CA ARG A 98 -3.96 3.10 -8.42
C ARG A 98 -4.56 2.07 -7.50
N THR A 99 -4.96 0.93 -8.06
CA THR A 99 -5.39 -0.24 -7.30
C THR A 99 -4.62 -1.46 -7.77
N ASN A 100 -4.25 -2.33 -6.84
CA ASN A 100 -3.49 -3.54 -7.10
C ASN A 100 -4.13 -4.72 -6.38
N PHE A 101 -4.40 -5.80 -7.09
CA PHE A 101 -5.00 -7.00 -6.52
C PHE A 101 -4.12 -8.22 -6.79
N PRO A 102 -3.72 -8.99 -5.76
CA PRO A 102 -3.06 -10.28 -5.98
C PRO A 102 -4.04 -11.28 -6.59
N VAL A 103 -3.67 -11.89 -7.71
CA VAL A 103 -4.50 -12.87 -8.42
C VAL A 103 -3.81 -14.22 -8.53
N LYS A 104 -4.59 -15.29 -8.61
CA LYS A 104 -4.07 -16.65 -8.86
C LYS A 104 -3.99 -16.98 -10.35
N ASN A 105 -4.88 -16.40 -11.14
CA ASN A 105 -5.02 -16.65 -12.56
C ASN A 105 -5.60 -15.40 -13.25
N ARG A 106 -5.59 -15.40 -14.59
CA ARG A 106 -6.17 -14.35 -15.44
C ARG A 106 -7.55 -14.73 -15.97
N SER A 107 -8.34 -15.48 -15.20
CA SER A 107 -9.68 -15.88 -15.64
C SER A 107 -10.69 -14.74 -15.44
N LYS A 108 -11.73 -14.71 -16.27
CA LYS A 108 -12.90 -13.82 -16.12
C LYS A 108 -13.44 -13.80 -14.68
N SER A 109 -13.61 -14.98 -14.10
CA SER A 109 -14.15 -15.15 -12.73
C SER A 109 -13.31 -14.47 -11.64
N THR A 110 -12.01 -14.29 -11.89
CA THR A 110 -11.10 -13.59 -10.99
C THR A 110 -11.08 -12.09 -11.26
N MET A 111 -11.02 -11.67 -12.53
CA MET A 111 -10.82 -10.25 -12.87
C MET A 111 -12.10 -9.41 -12.74
N LEU A 112 -13.25 -9.93 -13.16
CA LEU A 112 -14.52 -9.18 -13.14
C LEU A 112 -14.87 -8.61 -11.76
N PRO A 113 -14.89 -9.39 -10.66
CA PRO A 113 -15.24 -8.85 -9.34
C PRO A 113 -14.24 -7.79 -8.84
N LEU A 114 -12.97 -7.86 -9.26
CA LEU A 114 -11.93 -6.90 -8.88
C LEU A 114 -12.06 -5.58 -9.66
N ILE A 115 -12.44 -5.67 -10.93
CA ILE A 115 -12.77 -4.51 -11.76
C ILE A 115 -14.03 -3.82 -11.19
N ASP A 116 -15.08 -4.58 -10.88
CA ASP A 116 -16.31 -4.07 -10.27
C ASP A 116 -16.07 -3.42 -8.91
N GLN A 117 -15.20 -4.01 -8.08
CA GLN A 117 -14.78 -3.43 -6.82
C GLN A 117 -14.13 -2.05 -7.05
N THR A 118 -13.29 -1.93 -8.08
CA THR A 118 -12.63 -0.66 -8.42
C THR A 118 -13.64 0.37 -8.94
N ILE A 119 -14.56 -0.02 -9.81
CA ILE A 119 -15.65 0.84 -10.31
C ILE A 119 -16.51 1.34 -9.14
N THR A 120 -16.83 0.46 -8.19
CA THR A 120 -17.61 0.79 -7.00
C THR A 120 -16.93 1.87 -6.15
N ILE A 121 -15.59 1.89 -6.07
CA ILE A 121 -14.85 2.93 -5.35
C ILE A 121 -15.11 4.31 -5.98
N TYR A 122 -15.06 4.41 -7.32
CA TYR A 122 -15.35 5.66 -8.03
C TYR A 122 -16.82 6.08 -7.91
N ASN A 123 -17.74 5.14 -8.14
CA ASN A 123 -19.19 5.40 -8.06
C ASN A 123 -19.60 5.90 -6.67
N ARG A 124 -19.02 5.35 -5.59
CA ARG A 124 -19.27 5.80 -4.22
C ARG A 124 -18.82 7.24 -3.97
N ARG A 125 -17.85 7.77 -4.72
CA ARG A 125 -17.44 9.16 -4.60
C ARG A 125 -18.26 10.10 -5.51
N GLY A 126 -19.08 9.56 -6.41
CA GLY A 126 -19.86 10.34 -7.38
C GLY A 126 -19.21 10.46 -8.76
N PHE A 127 -18.10 9.75 -9.00
CA PHE A 127 -17.50 9.62 -10.33
C PHE A 127 -18.19 8.51 -11.11
N ALA A 128 -18.33 8.70 -12.43
CA ALA A 128 -18.84 7.69 -13.34
C ALA A 128 -17.68 7.14 -14.18
N VAL A 129 -17.41 5.83 -14.05
CA VAL A 129 -16.47 5.16 -14.95
C VAL A 129 -17.18 4.96 -16.29
N HIS A 130 -16.62 5.48 -17.38
CA HIS A 130 -17.23 5.38 -18.71
C HIS A 130 -16.41 4.50 -19.67
N GLU A 131 -15.09 4.39 -19.43
CA GLU A 131 -14.18 3.65 -20.29
C GLU A 131 -13.21 2.80 -19.46
N LEU A 132 -12.98 1.57 -19.91
CA LEU A 132 -11.93 0.67 -19.44
C LEU A 132 -11.01 0.33 -20.62
N LYS A 133 -9.73 0.71 -20.54
CA LYS A 133 -8.70 0.40 -21.54
C LYS A 133 -7.87 -0.79 -21.07
N GLY A 134 -7.77 -1.83 -21.88
CA GLY A 134 -6.97 -3.01 -21.58
C GLY A 134 -6.49 -3.69 -22.85
N ASP A 135 -5.74 -4.78 -22.70
CA ASP A 135 -5.42 -5.65 -23.83
C ASP A 135 -6.59 -6.60 -24.16
N ASN A 136 -6.41 -7.42 -25.19
CA ASN A 136 -7.42 -8.39 -25.63
C ASN A 136 -7.79 -9.43 -24.55
N GLU A 137 -6.99 -9.59 -23.48
CA GLU A 137 -7.29 -10.57 -22.43
C GLU A 137 -8.51 -10.17 -21.57
N PHE A 138 -8.93 -8.90 -21.68
CA PHE A 138 -10.14 -8.35 -21.06
C PHE A 138 -11.39 -8.40 -21.95
N GLU A 139 -11.35 -8.96 -23.16
CA GLU A 139 -12.54 -9.10 -24.02
C GLU A 139 -13.67 -9.87 -23.31
N CYS A 140 -13.30 -10.83 -22.47
CA CYS A 140 -14.25 -11.68 -21.78
C CYS A 140 -15.16 -10.94 -20.77
N VAL A 141 -14.78 -9.75 -20.30
CA VAL A 141 -15.55 -8.96 -19.32
C VAL A 141 -16.49 -7.92 -19.95
N ILE A 142 -16.37 -7.67 -21.26
CA ILE A 142 -17.21 -6.72 -22.01
C ILE A 142 -18.72 -6.91 -21.74
N PRO A 143 -19.29 -8.13 -21.82
CA PRO A 143 -20.74 -8.28 -21.67
C PRO A 143 -21.25 -7.95 -20.26
N ASP A 144 -20.40 -8.00 -19.23
CA ASP A 144 -20.79 -7.78 -17.84
C ASP A 144 -20.57 -6.34 -17.37
N LEU A 145 -19.76 -5.56 -18.09
CA LEU A 145 -19.40 -4.18 -17.71
C LEU A 145 -20.31 -3.11 -18.30
N SER A 146 -21.40 -3.47 -19.00
CA SER A 146 -22.36 -2.50 -19.55
C SER A 146 -22.91 -1.58 -18.44
N PRO A 147 -22.94 -0.24 -18.62
CA PRO A 147 -22.75 0.53 -19.86
C PRO A 147 -21.31 1.02 -20.14
N ILE A 148 -20.30 0.55 -19.41
CA ILE A 148 -18.90 0.98 -19.55
C ILE A 148 -18.34 0.48 -20.89
N HIS A 149 -17.73 1.38 -21.67
CA HIS A 149 -17.06 1.02 -22.90
C HIS A 149 -15.70 0.37 -22.60
N VAL A 150 -15.51 -0.87 -23.02
CA VAL A 150 -14.23 -1.55 -22.91
C VAL A 150 -13.48 -1.40 -24.24
N ASN A 151 -12.37 -0.66 -24.18
CA ASN A 151 -11.51 -0.40 -25.31
C ASN A 151 -10.31 -1.37 -25.26
N LEU A 152 -10.34 -2.38 -26.14
CA LEU A 152 -9.27 -3.36 -26.27
C LEU A 152 -8.22 -2.81 -27.24
N LEU A 153 -7.00 -2.65 -26.77
CA LEU A 153 -5.88 -2.25 -27.61
C LEU A 153 -5.22 -3.47 -28.25
N GLY A 154 -4.71 -3.29 -29.48
CA GLY A 154 -4.02 -4.35 -30.22
C GLY A 154 -2.76 -4.84 -29.49
N ALA A 155 -2.26 -6.03 -29.85
CA ALA A 155 -1.12 -6.67 -29.18
C ALA A 155 0.17 -5.82 -29.11
N ASN A 156 0.31 -4.80 -29.97
CA ASN A 156 1.42 -3.84 -29.98
C ASN A 156 1.05 -2.41 -29.52
N GLU A 157 -0.21 -2.19 -29.16
CA GLU A 157 -0.71 -0.92 -28.64
C GLU A 157 -0.95 -1.13 -27.15
N HIS A 158 0.00 -0.76 -26.31
CA HIS A 158 -0.20 -0.74 -24.86
C HIS A 158 -0.64 0.64 -24.41
N VAL A 159 -1.44 0.71 -23.33
CA VAL A 159 -1.79 1.98 -22.68
C VAL A 159 -0.52 2.52 -21.99
N PRO A 160 0.14 3.57 -22.50
CA PRO A 160 1.44 3.99 -21.95
C PRO A 160 1.35 4.40 -20.47
N GLU A 161 0.18 4.90 -20.04
CA GLU A 161 -0.05 5.34 -18.68
C GLU A 161 0.00 4.21 -17.64
N ILE A 162 -0.48 3.01 -17.99
CA ILE A 162 -0.45 1.86 -17.07
C ILE A 162 0.90 1.15 -17.08
N GLU A 163 1.52 1.05 -18.25
CA GLU A 163 2.85 0.46 -18.40
C GLU A 163 3.88 1.27 -17.58
N ASN A 164 3.83 2.60 -17.69
CA ASN A 164 4.69 3.49 -16.89
C ASN A 164 4.40 3.35 -15.39
N SER A 165 3.14 3.17 -15.00
CA SER A 165 2.77 2.93 -13.60
C SER A 165 3.36 1.63 -13.08
N ILE A 166 3.30 0.55 -13.87
CA ILE A 166 3.90 -0.75 -13.52
C ILE A 166 5.41 -0.66 -13.42
N LYS A 167 6.08 0.08 -14.32
CA LYS A 167 7.52 0.34 -14.25
C LYS A 167 7.88 1.03 -12.92
N ILE A 168 7.15 2.08 -12.54
CA ILE A 168 7.35 2.79 -11.26
C ILE A 168 7.11 1.85 -10.08
N LEU A 169 6.03 1.07 -10.07
CA LEU A 169 5.74 0.11 -9.00
C LEU A 169 6.87 -0.91 -8.83
N LYS A 170 7.35 -1.50 -9.93
CA LYS A 170 8.47 -2.46 -9.91
C LYS A 170 9.77 -1.81 -9.44
N GLU A 171 10.04 -0.57 -9.82
CA GLU A 171 11.21 0.18 -9.33
C GLU A 171 11.14 0.40 -7.82
N ARG A 172 10.02 0.92 -7.31
CA ARG A 172 9.84 1.17 -5.87
C ARG A 172 9.89 -0.12 -5.04
N MET A 173 9.34 -1.21 -5.57
CA MET A 173 9.45 -2.53 -4.95
C MET A 173 10.88 -3.03 -4.87
N ARG A 174 11.70 -2.81 -5.92
CA ARG A 174 13.14 -3.13 -5.89
C ARG A 174 13.87 -2.31 -4.83
N CYS A 175 13.61 -1.01 -4.73
CA CYS A 175 14.19 -0.18 -3.68
C CYS A 175 13.79 -0.67 -2.28
N LEU A 176 12.50 -0.96 -2.07
CA LEU A 176 11.98 -1.44 -0.79
C LEU A 176 12.67 -2.75 -0.37
N PHE A 177 12.78 -3.73 -1.27
CA PHE A 177 13.41 -5.01 -0.92
C PHE A 177 14.92 -4.93 -0.73
N ASN A 178 15.61 -4.01 -1.42
CA ASN A 178 17.04 -3.78 -1.21
C ASN A 178 17.35 -3.10 0.14
N ASP A 179 16.42 -2.34 0.69
CA ASP A 179 16.58 -1.68 2.00
C ASP A 179 16.35 -2.66 3.17
N LEU A 180 15.56 -3.70 2.95
CA LEU A 180 15.24 -4.68 3.99
C LEU A 180 16.40 -5.66 4.22
N PRO A 181 16.70 -6.05 5.47
CA PRO A 181 17.80 -6.95 5.81
C PRO A 181 17.47 -8.44 5.56
N PHE A 182 16.57 -8.74 4.62
CA PHE A 182 16.10 -10.11 4.35
C PHE A 182 16.68 -10.62 3.03
N THR A 183 17.26 -11.81 3.07
CA THR A 183 17.80 -12.51 1.88
C THR A 183 16.72 -13.19 1.06
N SER A 184 15.51 -13.33 1.58
CA SER A 184 14.38 -13.96 0.90
C SER A 184 13.08 -13.24 1.26
N VAL A 185 12.23 -13.05 0.26
CA VAL A 185 10.97 -12.30 0.38
C VAL A 185 9.80 -13.27 0.15
N PRO A 186 9.10 -13.72 1.20
CA PRO A 186 7.89 -14.52 1.07
C PRO A 186 6.79 -13.78 0.32
N ARG A 187 5.85 -14.52 -0.29
CA ARG A 187 4.70 -13.96 -1.02
C ARG A 187 3.95 -12.90 -0.22
N LEU A 188 3.74 -13.11 1.08
CA LEU A 188 3.03 -12.16 1.94
C LEU A 188 3.73 -10.79 1.97
N MET A 189 5.07 -10.76 2.03
CA MET A 189 5.85 -9.53 1.97
C MET A 189 5.79 -8.88 0.59
N VAL A 190 5.68 -9.66 -0.48
CA VAL A 190 5.49 -9.11 -1.84
C VAL A 190 4.13 -8.39 -1.95
N VAL A 191 3.07 -9.02 -1.44
CA VAL A 191 1.72 -8.42 -1.44
C VAL A 191 1.69 -7.17 -0.58
N ALA A 192 2.18 -7.25 0.67
CA ALA A 192 2.19 -6.11 1.60
C ALA A 192 3.10 -4.97 1.11
N GLY A 193 4.25 -5.29 0.54
CA GLY A 193 5.15 -4.29 -0.04
C GLY A 193 4.50 -3.56 -1.22
N LEU A 194 3.78 -4.29 -2.08
CA LEU A 194 3.08 -3.67 -3.20
C LEU A 194 1.95 -2.76 -2.72
N GLU A 195 1.18 -3.20 -1.73
CA GLU A 195 0.13 -2.38 -1.10
C GLU A 195 0.73 -1.10 -0.50
N PHE A 196 1.82 -1.22 0.26
CA PHE A 196 2.53 -0.07 0.83
C PHE A 196 3.02 0.93 -0.22
N VAL A 197 3.66 0.46 -1.29
CA VAL A 197 4.12 1.31 -2.39
C VAL A 197 2.94 1.99 -3.09
N THR A 198 1.84 1.25 -3.30
CA THR A 198 0.64 1.78 -3.96
C THR A 198 -0.04 2.86 -3.13
N GLU A 199 -0.20 2.62 -1.82
CA GLU A 199 -0.76 3.60 -0.90
C GLU A 199 0.14 4.85 -0.83
N SER A 200 1.46 4.67 -0.78
CA SER A 200 2.42 5.77 -0.80
C SER A 200 2.25 6.64 -2.06
N LEU A 201 2.10 6.03 -3.24
CA LEU A 201 1.87 6.75 -4.49
C LEU A 201 0.50 7.42 -4.56
N ASN A 202 -0.53 6.83 -3.94
CA ASN A 202 -1.88 7.40 -3.90
C ASN A 202 -2.01 8.54 -2.88
N ASN A 203 -1.13 8.59 -1.87
CA ASN A 203 -1.12 9.63 -0.84
C ASN A 203 -0.37 10.90 -1.25
N ILE A 204 0.40 10.86 -2.34
CA ILE A 204 1.18 12.00 -2.84
C ILE A 204 0.47 12.59 -4.08
N PRO A 205 0.25 13.91 -4.14
CA PRO A 205 -0.27 14.56 -5.34
C PRO A 205 0.61 14.26 -6.57
N ALA A 206 -0.03 13.87 -7.67
CA ALA A 206 0.66 13.71 -8.94
C ALA A 206 0.96 15.09 -9.53
N SER A 207 2.15 15.31 -10.06
CA SER A 207 2.54 16.58 -10.68
C SER A 207 1.66 16.96 -11.87
N ASP A 208 1.15 15.95 -12.57
CA ASP A 208 0.27 16.02 -13.73
C ASP A 208 -1.21 15.68 -13.40
N GLY A 209 -1.54 15.55 -12.11
CA GLY A 209 -2.90 15.22 -11.68
C GLY A 209 -3.87 16.42 -11.74
N ILE A 210 -5.14 16.14 -11.48
CA ILE A 210 -6.23 17.14 -11.46
C ILE A 210 -5.96 18.30 -10.48
N SER A 211 -5.20 18.05 -9.42
CA SER A 211 -4.86 19.06 -8.42
C SER A 211 -3.40 18.91 -7.98
N SER A 212 -2.73 20.04 -7.83
CA SER A 212 -1.37 20.11 -7.28
C SER A 212 -1.33 19.84 -5.76
N SER A 213 -2.47 19.91 -5.08
CA SER A 213 -2.57 19.75 -3.62
C SER A 213 -3.34 18.50 -3.18
N LEU A 214 -4.27 18.00 -4.00
CA LEU A 214 -5.04 16.80 -3.66
C LEU A 214 -4.34 15.56 -4.20
N SER A 215 -4.10 14.60 -3.31
CA SER A 215 -3.57 13.30 -3.68
C SER A 215 -4.66 12.38 -4.23
N PRO A 216 -4.30 11.40 -5.08
CA PRO A 216 -5.27 10.47 -5.69
C PRO A 216 -6.22 9.79 -4.68
N VAL A 217 -5.76 9.52 -3.46
CA VAL A 217 -6.58 8.92 -2.39
C VAL A 217 -7.76 9.80 -1.97
N ALA A 218 -7.67 11.13 -2.10
CA ALA A 218 -8.75 12.05 -1.75
C ALA A 218 -9.99 11.85 -2.63
N TYR A 219 -9.78 11.33 -3.84
CA TYR A 219 -10.82 11.02 -4.82
C TYR A 219 -11.44 9.64 -4.62
N SER A 220 -10.86 8.78 -3.76
CA SER A 220 -11.37 7.43 -3.50
C SER A 220 -11.88 7.21 -2.07
N ARG A 221 -11.35 7.92 -1.06
CA ARG A 221 -11.83 7.83 0.33
C ARG A 221 -13.06 8.73 0.56
N GLN A 222 -14.14 8.17 1.10
CA GLN A 222 -15.33 8.94 1.51
C GLN A 222 -15.12 9.62 2.87
N PRO A 223 -15.60 10.86 3.10
CA PRO A 223 -15.81 11.40 4.44
C PRO A 223 -16.67 10.44 5.23
N THR A 224 -16.13 9.93 6.33
CA THR A 224 -16.91 9.25 7.35
C THR A 224 -17.83 10.29 7.98
N TRP A 225 -19.05 10.39 7.47
CA TRP A 225 -20.13 11.03 8.20
C TRP A 225 -20.39 10.16 9.43
N CYS A 226 -19.96 10.62 10.61
CA CYS A 226 -20.45 10.06 11.86
C CYS A 226 -21.99 10.13 11.82
N LYS A 227 -22.63 8.96 11.81
CA LYS A 227 -23.98 8.81 12.35
C LYS A 227 -23.92 8.91 13.86
#